data_AF-A0A0F9HUP7-F1
#
_entry.id   AF-A0A0F9HUP7-F1
#
_cell.length_a   1.000
_cell.length_b   1.000
_cell.length_c   1.000
_cell.angle_alpha   90.00
_cell.angle_beta   90.00
_cell.angle_gamma   90.00
#
_symmetry.space_group_name_H-M   'P 1'
#
loop_
_entity.id
_entity.type
_entity.pdbx_description
1 polymer ?
#
loop_
_entity_poly.entity_id
_entity_poly.type
_entity_poly.pdbx_seq_one_letter_code
_entity_poly.pdbx_strand_id
1 'polypeptide(L)' 'MSDTYNDIASVTCEHCDESWQNSEMTCIDDSYYCPDCVDTYTDMLSEVRR' A
#
# COMPACT_ATOMS: atom_id res chain seq x y z
N MET A 1 -25.01 6.32 -15.79
CA MET A 1 -24.30 5.03 -15.78
C MET A 1 -23.14 5.23 -14.84
N SER A 2 -23.38 4.89 -13.58
CA SER A 2 -22.45 5.15 -12.48
C SER A 2 -21.71 3.87 -12.15
N ASP A 3 -20.47 4.04 -11.69
CA ASP A 3 -19.68 3.10 -10.90
C ASP A 3 -18.98 1.96 -11.68
N THR A 4 -17.93 2.31 -12.43
CA THR A 4 -16.91 1.31 -12.84
C THR A 4 -15.53 1.93 -13.13
N TYR A 5 -15.12 2.95 -12.37
CA TYR A 5 -13.80 3.57 -12.51
C TYR A 5 -13.00 3.62 -11.20
N ASN A 6 -13.37 2.79 -10.22
CA ASN A 6 -12.69 2.75 -8.93
C ASN A 6 -12.08 1.39 -8.56
N ASP A 7 -12.28 0.32 -9.35
CA ASP A 7 -11.80 -1.03 -9.00
C ASP A 7 -10.60 -1.53 -9.82
N ILE A 8 -10.01 -0.70 -10.71
CA ILE A 8 -8.85 -1.08 -11.53
C ILE A 8 -7.78 0.03 -11.57
N ALA A 9 -7.75 0.91 -10.58
CA ALA A 9 -6.58 1.78 -10.42
C ALA A 9 -5.46 0.92 -9.80
N SER A 10 -4.56 0.40 -10.63
CA SER A 10 -3.31 -0.17 -10.14
C SER A 10 -2.44 0.97 -9.61
N VAL A 11 -2.11 0.92 -8.33
CA VAL A 11 -1.17 1.86 -7.71
C VAL A 11 0.14 1.14 -7.47
N THR A 12 1.25 1.85 -7.66
CA THR A 12 2.58 1.30 -7.50
C THR A 12 3.02 1.44 -6.05
N CYS A 13 3.50 0.35 -5.44
CA CYS A 13 4.08 0.40 -4.11
C CYS A 13 5.39 1.18 -4.14
N GLU A 14 5.52 2.17 -3.27
CA GLU A 14 6.74 2.99 -3.20
C GLU A 14 7.97 2.25 -2.65
N HIS A 15 7.78 1.06 -2.07
CA HIS A 15 8.88 0.28 -1.50
C HIS A 15 9.50 -0.73 -2.48
N CYS A 16 8.67 -1.41 -3.29
CA CYS A 16 9.12 -2.47 -4.20
C CYS A 16 8.84 -2.19 -5.68
N ASP A 17 8.28 -1.03 -6.02
CA ASP A 17 7.88 -0.63 -7.38
C ASP A 17 6.89 -1.62 -8.06
N GLU A 18 6.25 -2.51 -7.29
CA GLU A 18 5.24 -3.42 -7.81
C GLU A 18 3.87 -2.75 -7.89
N SER A 19 3.10 -3.09 -8.92
CA SER A 19 1.76 -2.55 -9.13
C SER A 19 0.71 -3.46 -8.47
N TRP A 20 -0.08 -2.89 -7.58
CA TRP A 20 -1.11 -3.59 -6.81
C TRP A 20 -2.47 -2.92 -7.00
N GLN A 21 -3.56 -3.67 -6.81
CA GLN A 21 -4.89 -3.06 -6.81
C GLN A 21 -4.99 -2.08 -5.65
N ASN A 22 -5.51 -0.88 -5.90
CA ASN A 22 -5.67 0.13 -4.84
C ASN A 22 -6.44 -0.40 -3.61
N SER A 23 -7.41 -1.29 -3.81
CA SER A 23 -8.18 -1.94 -2.75
C SER A 23 -7.36 -2.85 -1.84
N GLU A 24 -6.20 -3.32 -2.30
CA GLU A 24 -5.28 -4.20 -1.57
C GLU A 24 -4.11 -3.41 -0.94
N MET A 25 -3.98 -2.12 -1.26
CA MET A 25 -2.90 -1.28 -0.74
C MET A 25 -3.28 -0.61 0.57
N THR A 26 -2.28 -0.38 1.40
CA THR A 26 -2.41 0.38 2.65
C THR A 26 -1.73 1.73 2.48
N CYS A 27 -2.43 2.81 2.84
CA CYS A 27 -1.87 4.16 2.85
C CYS A 27 -1.24 4.44 4.21
N ILE A 28 0.05 4.76 4.23
CA ILE A 28 0.82 5.12 5.42
C ILE A 28 1.64 6.37 5.08
N ASP A 29 1.53 7.43 5.89
CA ASP A 29 2.29 8.68 5.70
C ASP A 29 2.26 9.23 4.25
N ASP A 30 1.05 9.36 3.68
CA ASP A 30 0.79 9.80 2.29
C ASP A 30 1.38 8.89 1.20
N SER A 31 1.88 7.71 1.57
CA SER A 31 2.54 6.75 0.69
C SER A 31 1.73 5.45 0.62
N TYR A 32 1.67 4.82 -0.56
CA TYR A 32 0.94 3.56 -0.75
C TYR A 32 1.88 2.35 -0.70
N TYR A 33 1.54 1.39 0.16
CA TYR A 33 2.31 0.17 0.36
C TYR A 33 1.47 -1.07 0.05
N CYS A 34 2.10 -2.06 -0.58
CA CYS A 34 1.50 -3.38 -0.75
C CYS A 34 1.51 -4.16 0.60
N PRO A 35 0.68 -5.20 0.75
CA PRO A 35 0.58 -5.96 2.00
C PRO A 35 1.93 -6.53 2.47
N ASP A 36 2.75 -7.06 1.55
CA ASP A 36 4.08 -7.59 1.89
C ASP A 36 5.04 -6.51 2.45
N CYS A 37 5.00 -5.29 1.89
CA CYS A 37 5.86 -4.20 2.35
C CYS A 37 5.33 -3.55 3.64
N VAL A 38 4.01 -3.55 3.85
CA VAL A 38 3.39 -3.04 5.08
C VAL A 38 3.79 -3.82 6.31
N ASP A 39 3.83 -5.16 6.23
CA ASP A 39 4.25 -5.99 7.35
C ASP A 39 5.70 -5.67 7.74
N THR A 40 6.57 -5.56 6.76
CA THR A 40 7.99 -5.19 6.96
C THR A 40 8.13 -3.80 7.57
N TYR A 41 7.41 -2.81 7.03
CA TYR A 41 7.45 -1.43 7.53
C TYR A 41 6.90 -1.31 8.95
N THR A 42 5.79 -2.00 9.24
CA THR A 42 5.14 -1.98 10.57
C THR A 42 6.01 -2.66 11.62
N ASP A 43 6.68 -3.75 11.27
CA ASP A 43 7.64 -4.44 12.14
C ASP A 43 8.82 -3.51 12.50
N MET A 44 9.41 -2.83 11.51
CA MET A 44 10.47 -1.83 11.74
C MET A 44 10.00 -0.69 12.65
N LEU A 45 8.78 -0.18 12.46
CA LEU A 45 8.23 0.85 13.34
C LEU A 45 8.04 0.36 14.78
N SER A 46 7.72 -0.92 14.96
CA SER A 46 7.55 -1.51 16.28
C SER A 46 8.89 -1.65 17.04
N GLU A 47 9.99 -1.91 16.33
CA GLU A 47 11.33 -1.93 16.89
C GLU A 47 11.83 -0.52 17.24
N VAL A 48 11.54 0.49 16.39
CA VAL A 48 11.93 1.88 16.63
C VAL A 48 11.19 2.51 17.83
N ARG A 49 10.02 1.98 18.20
CA ARG A 49 9.25 2.46 19.36
C ARG A 49 9.64 1.81 20.70
N ARG A 50 10.72 1.02 20.76
CA ARG A 50 11.24 0.45 22.02
C ARG A 50 12.39 1.25 22.62
#